data_AF-A0A7C3RCY7-F1
#
_entry.id   AF-A0A7C3RCY7-F1
#
_cell.length_a   1.000
_cell.length_b   1.000
_cell.length_c   1.000
_cell.angle_alpha   90.00
_cell.angle_beta   90.00
_cell.angle_gamma   90.00
#
_symmetry.space_group_name_H-M   'P 1'
#
loop_
_entity.id
_entity.type
_entity.pdbx_description
1 polymer ?
#
loop_
_entity_poly.entity_id
_entity_poly.type
_entity_poly.pdbx_seq_one_letter_code
_entity_poly.pdbx_strand_id
1 'polypeptide(L)' 'MTIQKLNIYLSHSKFQKLGTLAIKNKKIYFEYDKEFLKTGIEISPYKLPLKSGVQRCDDDT' A
#
# COMPACT_ATOMS: atom_id res chain seq x y z
N MET A 1 -18.27 -13.12 1.97
CA MET A 1 -17.60 -11.80 2.11
C MET A 1 -16.50 -11.72 1.06
N THR A 2 -16.61 -10.81 0.11
CA THR A 2 -15.68 -10.68 -1.03
C THR A 2 -14.59 -9.66 -0.67
N ILE A 3 -13.33 -10.04 -0.82
CA ILE A 3 -12.19 -9.11 -0.66
C ILE A 3 -11.92 -8.52 -2.03
N GLN A 4 -12.06 -7.20 -2.17
CA GLN A 4 -11.70 -6.49 -3.39
C GLN A 4 -10.25 -6.07 -3.30
N LYS A 5 -9.45 -6.40 -4.32
CA LYS A 5 -8.01 -6.09 -4.37
C LYS A 5 -7.71 -5.21 -5.59
N LEU A 6 -6.89 -4.19 -5.39
CA LEU A 6 -6.42 -3.27 -6.41
C LEU A 6 -4.89 -3.25 -6.41
N ASN A 7 -4.28 -3.45 -7.57
CA ASN A 7 -2.83 -3.29 -7.70
C ASN A 7 -2.51 -1.83 -7.99
N ILE A 8 -1.62 -1.25 -7.18
CA ILE A 8 -1.22 0.14 -7.28
C ILE A 8 0.19 0.19 -7.88
N TYR A 9 0.35 1.06 -8.86
CA TYR A 9 1.62 1.28 -9.56
C TYR A 9 2.02 2.75 -9.41
N LEU A 10 3.31 3.00 -9.26
CA LEU A 10 3.87 4.34 -9.28
C LEU A 10 4.56 4.58 -10.62
N SER A 11 4.17 5.67 -11.28
CA SER A 11 4.82 6.17 -12.49
C SER A 11 5.55 7.48 -12.17
N HIS A 12 6.77 7.37 -11.65
CA HIS A 12 7.66 8.53 -11.45
C HIS A 12 8.80 8.51 -12.47
N SER A 13 9.91 7.86 -12.14
CA SER A 13 11.03 7.66 -13.09
C SER A 13 10.99 6.30 -13.79
N LYS A 14 10.34 5.32 -13.16
CA LYS A 14 10.13 3.97 -13.68
C LYS A 14 8.72 3.52 -13.31
N PHE A 15 8.04 2.84 -14.23
CA PHE A 15 6.77 2.19 -13.92
C PHE A 15 7.05 0.95 -13.06
N GLN A 16 6.71 1.01 -11.78
CA GLN A 16 6.93 -0.09 -10.86
C GLN A 16 5.70 -0.33 -9.98
N LYS A 17 5.50 -1.59 -9.60
CA LYS A 17 4.44 -1.96 -8.68
C LYS A 17 4.76 -1.39 -7.31
N LEU A 18 3.85 -0.59 -6.79
CA LEU A 18 3.98 0.06 -5.49
C LEU A 18 3.44 -0.83 -4.38
N GLY A 19 2.31 -1.49 -4.62
CA GLY A 19 1.68 -2.36 -3.65
C GLY A 19 0.30 -2.81 -4.05
N THR A 20 -0.41 -3.40 -3.11
CA THR A 20 -1.78 -3.87 -3.29
C THR A 20 -2.68 -3.27 -2.22
N LEU A 21 -3.75 -2.63 -2.65
CA LEU A 21 -4.83 -2.17 -1.80
C LEU A 21 -5.89 -3.27 -1.71
N ALA A 22 -6.42 -3.52 -0.52
CA ALA A 22 -7.50 -4.46 -0.30
C ALA A 22 -8.60 -3.85 0.56
N ILE A 23 -9.85 -4.10 0.20
CA ILE A 23 -11.01 -3.67 0.99
C ILE A 23 -11.72 -4.91 1.53
N LYS A 24 -11.89 -4.96 2.85
CA LYS A 24 -12.60 -6.03 3.56
C LYS A 24 -13.39 -5.43 4.72
N ASN A 25 -14.69 -5.71 4.78
CA ASN A 25 -15.59 -5.24 5.85
C ASN A 25 -15.51 -3.71 6.10
N LYS A 26 -15.56 -2.91 5.03
CA LYS A 26 -15.41 -1.44 5.08
C LYS A 26 -14.07 -0.94 5.65
N LYS A 27 -13.08 -1.84 5.83
CA LYS A 27 -11.72 -1.49 6.23
C LYS A 27 -10.80 -1.57 5.03
N ILE A 28 -9.92 -0.59 4.91
CA ILE A 28 -8.92 -0.49 3.86
C ILE A 28 -7.61 -1.05 4.42
N TYR A 29 -7.00 -1.91 3.63
CA TYR A 29 -5.72 -2.53 3.90
C TYR A 29 -4.79 -2.22 2.75
N PHE A 30 -3.52 -2.03 3.05
CA PHE A 30 -2.50 -1.76 2.06
C PHE A 30 -1.25 -2.58 2.36
N GLU A 31 -0.66 -3.18 1.35
CA GLU A 31 0.60 -3.90 1.45
C GLU A 31 1.57 -3.39 0.39
N TYR A 32 2.77 -2.98 0.82
CA TYR A 32 3.83 -2.59 -0.10
C TYR A 32 4.39 -3.81 -0.84
N ASP A 33 4.73 -3.60 -2.11
CA ASP A 33 5.46 -4.62 -2.85
C ASP A 33 6.89 -4.78 -2.29
N LYS A 34 7.39 -6.02 -2.23
CA LYS A 34 8.73 -6.31 -1.70
C LYS A 34 9.83 -5.65 -2.50
N GLU A 35 9.66 -5.52 -3.81
CA GLU A 35 10.62 -4.81 -4.66
C GLU A 35 10.55 -3.31 -4.42
N PHE A 36 9.35 -2.78 -4.18
CA PHE A 36 9.14 -1.37 -3.86
C PHE A 36 9.76 -0.96 -2.52
N LEU A 37 9.65 -1.80 -1.48
CA LEU A 37 10.26 -1.55 -0.18
C LEU A 37 11.79 -1.33 -0.27
N LYS A 38 12.47 -2.00 -1.21
CA LYS A 38 13.91 -1.84 -1.43
C LYS A 38 14.28 -0.47 -2.00
N THR A 39 13.33 0.25 -2.60
CA THR A 39 13.59 1.57 -3.18
C THR A 39 13.76 2.66 -2.13
N GLY A 40 13.30 2.44 -0.89
CA GLY A 40 13.36 3.44 0.18
C GLY A 40 12.41 4.62 -0.03
N ILE A 41 11.53 4.59 -1.04
CA ILE A 41 10.63 5.71 -1.34
C ILE A 41 9.41 5.66 -0.42
N GLU A 42 9.29 6.66 0.45
CA GLU A 42 8.16 6.82 1.36
C GLU A 42 7.05 7.64 0.71
N ILE A 43 5.89 7.01 0.45
CA ILE A 43 4.76 7.66 -0.24
C ILE A 43 3.89 8.45 0.72
N SER A 44 3.78 7.96 1.95
CA SER A 44 3.04 8.61 3.02
C SER A 44 3.61 8.16 4.37
N PRO A 45 4.72 8.76 4.83
CA PRO A 45 5.41 8.30 6.05
C PRO A 45 4.50 8.28 7.29
N TYR A 46 3.46 9.12 7.31
CA TYR A 46 2.51 9.20 8.42
C TYR A 46 1.39 8.15 8.37
N LYS A 47 0.78 7.90 7.20
CA LYS A 47 -0.37 6.98 7.08
C LYS A 47 0.01 5.58 6.60
N LEU A 48 1.08 5.48 5.81
CA LEU A 48 1.60 4.25 5.21
C LEU A 48 3.13 4.23 5.35
N PRO A 49 3.66 4.04 6.57
CA PRO A 49 5.10 3.94 6.76
C PRO A 49 5.66 2.81 5.88
N LEU A 50 6.87 3.00 5.35
CA LEU A 50 7.51 2.06 4.43
C LEU A 50 7.99 0.81 5.18
N LYS A 51 7.06 -0.09 5.49
CA LYS A 51 7.30 -1.34 6.20
C LYS A 51 6.67 -2.53 5.50
N SER A 52 7.26 -3.69 5.74
CA SER A 52 6.72 -4.96 5.26
C SER A 52 5.43 -5.35 6.01
N GLY A 53 4.57 -6.07 5.31
CA GLY A 53 3.31 -6.60 5.84
C GLY A 53 2.10 -5.73 5.54
N VAL A 54 0.93 -6.30 5.84
CA VAL A 54 -0.36 -5.64 5.63
C VAL A 54 -0.57 -4.55 6.68
N GLN A 55 -0.77 -3.33 6.20
CA GLN A 55 -1.07 -2.16 6.99
C GLN A 55 -2.55 -1.84 6.89
N ARG A 56 -3.16 -1.42 8.00
CA ARG A 56 -4.53 -0.92 7.99
C ARG A 56 -4.48 0.59 7.80
N CYS A 57 -5.14 1.10 6.78
CA CYS A 57 -5.40 2.53 6.65
C CYS A 57 -6.59 2.87 7.55
N ASP A 58 -6.30 3.28 8.79
CA ASP A 58 -7.28 3.91 9.67
C ASP A 58 -7.03 5.42 9.64
N ASP A 59 -8.06 6.20 9.38
CA ASP A 59 -8.01 7.65 9.53
C ASP A 59 -8.52 7.93 10.94
N ASP A 60 -7.60 8.02 11.90
CA ASP A 60 -7.94 8.42 13.27
C ASP A 60 -8.35 9.90 13.18
N THR A 61 -9.65 10.16 13.28
CA THR A 61 -10.26 11.50 13.27
C THR A 61 -10.48 11.97 14.69
#